data_AF-W2T558-F1
#
_entry.id   AF-W2T558-F1
#
_cell.length_a   1.000
_cell.length_b   1.000
_cell.length_c   1.000
_cell.angle_alpha   90.00
_cell.angle_beta   90.00
_cell.angle_gamma   90.00
#
_symmetry.space_group_name_H-M   'P 1'
#
loop_
_entity.id
_entity.type
_entity.pdbx_description
1 polymer ?
#
loop_
_entity_poly.entity_id
_entity_poly.type
_entity_poly.pdbx_seq_one_letter_code
_entity_poly.pdbx_strand_id
1 'polypeptide(L)'
;MNFAGLFGHAITATAVLLLTSGIWIAGELIYNTLLATAQRGIDIRIAQTYQDGGYPETTNLAANSNGMIKVRSLDFTQWYPGGILHTKSWVVDGKHMYVGSANFDWRALTQVRELGLAVFNCPCLANDLTRLLEIYWEMGAPGTKIPSSWPDNLATPAYHERPTTVPQTNGDQAVYISASPPGFQSCGREDDLDAMVKVIDEAQTTLDLAVMDYAPCSLYMNPLNKWYSRLDDAIRRAAFERQVKVRFLYSRWAHTAAKYYSYLHSLADLSSQLQCVYTDGKCSSRGSITIRIIQVPDMQYGSIPYSRVYHNKYFVTEKAVYVGTSNWTPDYWWFTAGIGMVVKPDDISQQSYLVNQFSQVFERDWNSNYTIPLSYFDNNGKWTNGTKTL
;
A
#
# COMPACT_ATOMS: atom_id res chain seq x y z
N MET A 1 -9.64 -13.30 11.34
CA MET A 1 -9.50 -12.40 12.50
C MET A 1 -10.89 -12.06 13.01
N ASN A 2 -11.16 -12.28 14.30
CA ASN A 2 -12.45 -11.93 14.89
C ASN A 2 -12.43 -10.43 15.27
N PHE A 3 -12.85 -9.57 14.34
CA PHE A 3 -12.90 -8.11 14.52
C PHE A 3 -13.76 -7.68 15.72
N ALA A 4 -14.70 -8.52 16.16
CA ALA A 4 -15.71 -8.18 17.16
C ALA A 4 -15.18 -7.83 18.57
N GLY A 5 -13.95 -8.24 18.93
CA GLY A 5 -13.38 -8.02 20.26
C GLY A 5 -12.55 -6.74 20.45
N LEU A 6 -12.34 -5.94 19.39
CA LEU A 6 -11.34 -4.87 19.38
C LEU A 6 -11.85 -3.47 19.75
N PHE A 7 -13.16 -3.26 19.86
CA PHE A 7 -13.75 -1.91 19.87
C PHE A 7 -14.19 -1.46 21.27
N GLY A 8 -13.33 -0.76 21.99
CA GLY A 8 -13.58 -0.35 23.37
C GLY A 8 -14.03 1.09 23.57
N HIS A 9 -13.44 2.09 22.88
CA HIS A 9 -13.51 3.50 23.34
C HIS A 9 -13.50 4.57 22.22
N ALA A 10 -12.86 4.36 21.06
CA ALA A 10 -13.00 5.22 19.86
C ALA A 10 -12.41 4.56 18.59
N ILE A 11 -13.04 4.74 17.42
CA ILE A 11 -12.53 4.28 16.11
C ILE A 11 -12.29 5.49 15.21
N THR A 12 -11.06 5.67 14.73
CA THR A 12 -10.79 6.57 13.59
C THR A 12 -10.41 5.70 12.42
N ALA A 13 -11.31 5.57 11.45
CA ALA A 13 -11.11 4.80 10.23
C ALA A 13 -11.02 5.75 9.03
N THR A 14 -10.12 5.45 8.12
CA THR A 14 -10.16 6.01 6.78
C THR A 14 -10.65 4.91 5.87
N ALA A 15 -11.93 4.93 5.54
CA ALA A 15 -12.58 3.81 4.89
C ALA A 15 -13.66 4.29 3.91
N VAL A 16 -13.44 3.97 2.63
CA VAL A 16 -14.52 3.80 1.65
C VAL A 16 -15.04 2.38 1.84
N LEU A 17 -16.24 2.25 2.42
CA LEU A 17 -16.94 0.98 2.58
C LEU A 17 -17.98 0.86 1.46
N LEU A 18 -17.70 0.07 0.42
CA LEU A 18 -18.63 -0.19 -0.68
C LEU A 18 -19.23 -1.59 -0.53
N LEU A 19 -20.47 -1.71 -0.08
CA LEU A 19 -21.13 -3.00 0.13
C LEU A 19 -22.27 -3.19 -0.85
N THR A 20 -22.03 -3.92 -1.94
CA THR A 20 -23.12 -4.42 -2.81
C THR A 20 -23.03 -5.93 -3.03
N SER A 21 -24.01 -6.62 -2.44
CA SER A 21 -24.59 -7.95 -2.64
C SER A 21 -23.81 -9.16 -3.16
N GLY A 22 -23.84 -10.26 -2.39
CA GLY A 22 -23.76 -11.65 -2.88
C GLY A 22 -23.03 -12.65 -1.98
N ILE A 23 -22.03 -12.21 -1.20
CA ILE A 23 -21.19 -13.04 -0.30
C ILE A 23 -21.12 -12.35 1.08
N TRP A 24 -22.32 -12.04 1.59
CA TRP A 24 -22.66 -10.96 2.52
C TRP A 24 -22.03 -10.99 3.91
N ILE A 25 -21.75 -12.16 4.49
CA ILE A 25 -21.55 -12.28 5.95
C ILE A 25 -20.39 -11.42 6.47
N ALA A 26 -19.25 -11.37 5.77
CA ALA A 26 -18.07 -10.70 6.32
C ALA A 26 -18.15 -9.16 6.23
N GLY A 27 -18.67 -8.61 5.13
CA GLY A 27 -18.86 -7.17 4.98
C GLY A 27 -20.02 -6.66 5.84
N GLU A 28 -21.13 -7.39 5.86
CA GLU A 28 -22.27 -7.12 6.73
C GLU A 28 -21.89 -7.22 8.21
N LEU A 29 -21.04 -8.19 8.58
CA LEU A 29 -20.52 -8.30 9.95
C LEU A 29 -19.76 -7.03 10.35
N ILE A 30 -18.88 -6.49 9.49
CA ILE A 30 -18.16 -5.24 9.79
C ILE A 30 -19.15 -4.08 9.95
N TYR A 31 -20.08 -3.94 9.02
CA TYR A 31 -21.12 -2.89 9.06
C TYR A 31 -21.92 -2.96 10.38
N ASN A 32 -22.47 -4.13 10.70
CA ASN A 32 -23.26 -4.36 11.90
C ASN A 32 -22.43 -4.17 13.16
N THR A 33 -21.14 -4.54 13.13
CA THR A 33 -20.24 -4.35 14.27
C THR A 33 -19.94 -2.88 14.52
N LEU A 34 -19.71 -2.07 13.47
CA LEU A 34 -19.54 -0.62 13.60
C LEU A 34 -20.80 0.03 14.16
N LEU A 35 -21.97 -0.35 13.64
CA LEU A 35 -23.25 0.16 14.10
C LEU A 35 -23.54 -0.21 15.56
N ALA A 36 -23.38 -1.48 15.93
CA ALA A 36 -23.55 -1.94 17.31
C ALA A 36 -22.56 -1.28 18.27
N THR A 37 -21.33 -1.01 17.81
CA THR A 37 -20.31 -0.30 18.58
C THR A 37 -20.71 1.15 18.82
N ALA A 38 -21.19 1.83 17.78
CA ALA A 38 -21.75 3.18 17.89
C ALA A 38 -22.95 3.22 18.85
N GLN A 39 -23.84 2.23 18.79
CA GLN A 39 -24.99 2.11 19.69
C GLN A 39 -24.60 1.89 21.16
N ARG A 40 -23.38 1.41 21.45
CA ARG A 40 -22.81 1.36 22.81
C ARG A 40 -22.24 2.72 23.29
N GLY A 41 -22.33 3.78 22.47
CA GLY A 41 -21.83 5.11 22.83
C GLY A 41 -20.37 5.35 22.47
N ILE A 42 -19.79 4.57 21.55
CA ILE A 42 -18.41 4.73 21.09
C ILE A 42 -18.34 5.64 19.87
N ASP A 43 -17.50 6.69 19.89
CA ASP A 43 -17.33 7.63 18.77
C ASP A 43 -16.54 6.96 17.64
N ILE A 44 -17.05 7.11 16.42
CA ILE A 44 -16.46 6.56 15.20
C ILE A 44 -16.35 7.68 14.18
N ARG A 45 -15.14 7.93 13.68
CA ARG A 45 -14.85 8.88 12.61
C ARG A 45 -14.47 8.12 11.35
N ILE A 46 -15.12 8.46 10.25
CA ILE A 46 -14.84 7.89 8.93
C ILE A 46 -14.41 9.02 8.00
N ALA A 47 -13.15 8.99 7.57
CA ALA A 47 -12.69 9.79 6.44
C ALA A 47 -12.79 8.97 5.15
N GLN A 48 -13.34 9.56 4.10
CA GLN A 48 -13.49 8.93 2.78
C GLN A 48 -13.16 9.92 1.67
N THR A 49 -12.93 9.44 0.45
CA THR A 49 -12.80 10.33 -0.71
C THR A 49 -14.16 10.98 -1.01
N TYR A 50 -14.16 12.20 -1.53
CA TYR A 50 -15.38 12.81 -2.03
C TYR A 50 -15.88 12.10 -3.29
N GLN A 51 -17.20 11.98 -3.39
CA GLN A 51 -17.93 11.52 -4.57
C GLN A 51 -19.25 12.27 -4.63
N ASP A 52 -19.62 12.73 -5.82
CA ASP A 52 -20.93 13.36 -6.04
C ASP A 52 -22.06 12.38 -5.73
N GLY A 53 -23.07 12.83 -4.99
CA GLY A 53 -24.12 11.97 -4.42
C GLY A 53 -23.73 11.17 -3.17
N GLY A 54 -22.46 11.18 -2.76
CA GLY A 54 -21.95 10.52 -1.56
C GLY A 54 -21.96 8.97 -1.63
N TYR A 55 -21.87 8.34 -0.47
CA TYR A 55 -21.86 6.88 -0.30
C TYR A 55 -23.05 6.45 0.55
N PRO A 56 -24.01 5.68 0.00
CA PRO A 56 -25.17 5.21 0.76
C PRO A 56 -24.77 4.43 2.02
N GLU A 57 -23.70 3.65 1.98
CA GLU A 57 -23.26 2.80 3.09
C GLU A 57 -22.84 3.61 4.31
N THR A 58 -21.96 4.61 4.13
CA THR A 58 -21.50 5.45 5.25
C THR A 58 -22.56 6.46 5.68
N THR A 59 -23.42 6.90 4.75
CA THR A 59 -24.61 7.70 5.07
C THR A 59 -25.58 6.93 5.96
N ASN A 60 -25.87 5.67 5.62
CA ASN A 60 -26.74 4.81 6.41
C ASN A 60 -26.13 4.48 7.77
N LEU A 61 -24.82 4.21 7.86
CA LEU A 61 -24.13 4.04 9.14
C LEU A 61 -24.31 5.27 10.03
N ALA A 62 -24.01 6.45 9.50
CA ALA A 62 -24.15 7.71 10.25
C ALA A 62 -25.59 7.93 10.71
N ALA A 63 -26.57 7.76 9.83
CA ALA A 63 -27.99 7.97 10.14
C ALA A 63 -28.53 7.04 11.23
N ASN A 64 -28.02 5.81 11.32
CA ASN A 64 -28.48 4.81 12.30
C ASN A 64 -27.64 4.77 13.60
N SER A 65 -26.63 5.64 13.72
CA SER A 65 -25.63 5.60 14.80
C SER A 65 -25.96 6.41 16.06
N ASN A 66 -27.13 7.07 16.12
CA ASN A 66 -27.46 8.07 17.16
C ASN A 66 -26.41 9.19 17.30
N GLY A 67 -25.79 9.59 16.18
CA GLY A 67 -24.79 10.67 16.13
C GLY A 67 -23.37 10.26 16.52
N MET A 68 -23.13 8.97 16.79
CA MET A 68 -21.83 8.45 17.20
C MET A 68 -20.91 8.14 16.02
N ILE A 69 -21.45 7.88 14.82
CA ILE A 69 -20.66 7.76 13.59
C ILE A 69 -20.71 9.09 12.84
N LYS A 70 -19.54 9.69 12.62
CA LYS A 70 -19.36 10.90 11.83
C LYS A 70 -18.54 10.59 10.58
N VAL A 71 -18.97 11.13 9.45
CA VAL A 71 -18.33 10.92 8.15
C VAL A 71 -17.85 12.26 7.60
N ARG A 72 -16.62 12.31 7.09
CA ARG A 72 -16.08 13.44 6.33
C ARG A 72 -15.54 12.96 5.00
N SER A 73 -15.84 13.71 3.95
CA SER A 73 -15.42 13.42 2.58
C SER A 73 -14.36 14.43 2.14
N LEU A 74 -13.21 13.94 1.69
CA LEU A 74 -12.09 14.76 1.23
C LEU A 74 -12.17 14.94 -0.29
N ASP A 75 -12.31 16.18 -0.73
CA ASP A 75 -12.31 16.54 -2.15
C ASP A 75 -10.94 17.07 -2.56
N PHE A 76 -10.11 16.19 -3.11
CA PHE A 76 -8.74 16.51 -3.50
C PHE A 76 -8.67 17.53 -4.64
N THR A 77 -9.76 17.70 -5.41
CA THR A 77 -9.81 18.70 -6.49
C THR A 77 -9.76 20.14 -5.96
N GLN A 78 -9.97 20.34 -4.65
CA GLN A 78 -9.84 21.64 -3.99
C GLN A 78 -8.38 22.06 -3.78
N TRP A 79 -7.43 21.12 -3.80
CA TRP A 79 -6.02 21.38 -3.47
C TRP A 79 -5.03 20.89 -4.53
N TYR A 80 -5.44 19.92 -5.34
CA TYR A 80 -4.63 19.30 -6.38
C TYR A 80 -5.40 19.22 -7.70
N PRO A 81 -4.73 19.00 -8.85
CA PRO A 81 -5.40 18.82 -10.15
C PRO A 81 -6.32 17.58 -10.23
N GLY A 82 -6.30 16.72 -9.21
CA GLY A 82 -7.06 15.48 -9.11
C GLY A 82 -6.64 14.71 -7.85
N GLY A 83 -6.83 13.39 -7.86
CA GLY A 83 -6.47 12.52 -6.75
C GLY A 83 -7.65 12.15 -5.85
N ILE A 84 -7.40 11.26 -4.89
CA ILE A 84 -8.41 10.70 -3.99
C ILE A 84 -7.80 10.36 -2.62
N LEU A 85 -8.65 10.06 -1.65
CA LEU A 85 -8.21 9.38 -0.43
C LEU A 85 -8.02 7.89 -0.72
N HIS A 86 -6.77 7.46 -0.92
CA HIS A 86 -6.42 6.08 -1.23
C HIS A 86 -5.85 5.32 -0.03
N THR A 87 -5.89 5.89 1.16
CA THR A 87 -5.50 5.22 2.40
C THR A 87 -6.52 4.12 2.75
N LYS A 88 -6.02 2.97 3.20
CA LYS A 88 -6.83 1.90 3.82
C LYS A 88 -6.25 1.55 5.18
N SER A 89 -6.67 2.30 6.19
CA SER A 89 -6.15 2.19 7.54
C SER A 89 -7.21 2.51 8.58
N TRP A 90 -6.98 2.02 9.79
CA TRP A 90 -7.77 2.38 10.96
C TRP A 90 -6.90 2.41 12.20
N VAL A 91 -7.35 3.18 13.19
CA VAL A 91 -6.86 3.15 14.58
C VAL A 91 -8.04 2.93 15.51
N VAL A 92 -7.85 2.08 16.51
CA VAL A 92 -8.82 1.82 17.58
C VAL A 92 -8.16 2.06 18.94
N ASP A 93 -8.85 2.85 19.77
CA ASP A 93 -8.51 3.14 21.18
C ASP A 93 -7.09 3.70 21.40
N GLY A 94 -6.47 4.27 20.36
CA GLY A 94 -5.06 4.70 20.41
C GLY A 94 -4.09 3.55 20.71
N LYS A 95 -4.47 2.31 20.41
CA LYS A 95 -3.71 1.09 20.77
C LYS A 95 -3.56 0.09 19.62
N HIS A 96 -4.56 0.00 18.76
CA HIS A 96 -4.61 -0.96 17.67
C HIS A 96 -4.66 -0.23 16.35
N MET A 97 -3.99 -0.74 15.33
CA MET A 97 -4.03 -0.14 14.01
C MET A 97 -3.89 -1.16 12.89
N TYR A 98 -4.28 -0.74 11.70
CA TYR A 98 -4.06 -1.46 10.46
C TYR A 98 -3.59 -0.52 9.36
N VAL A 99 -2.64 -0.97 8.55
CA VAL A 99 -2.25 -0.35 7.27
C VAL A 99 -2.08 -1.48 6.25
N GLY A 100 -2.65 -1.31 5.06
CA GLY A 100 -2.46 -2.30 4.00
C GLY A 100 -3.21 -1.96 2.72
N SER A 101 -3.30 -2.94 1.85
CA SER A 101 -3.90 -2.77 0.53
C SER A 101 -5.42 -2.96 0.49
N ALA A 102 -5.99 -3.62 1.51
CA ALA A 102 -7.39 -4.01 1.53
C ALA A 102 -8.33 -2.80 1.60
N ASN A 103 -9.10 -2.57 0.53
CA ASN A 103 -10.28 -1.72 0.62
C ASN A 103 -11.23 -2.28 1.68
N PHE A 104 -12.00 -1.42 2.37
CA PHE A 104 -12.93 -1.89 3.39
C PHE A 104 -14.26 -2.31 2.75
N ASP A 105 -14.19 -3.20 1.78
CA ASP A 105 -15.34 -3.78 1.13
C ASP A 105 -15.28 -5.32 1.15
N TRP A 106 -16.42 -5.95 0.92
CA TRP A 106 -16.53 -7.40 1.04
C TRP A 106 -15.68 -8.16 -0.01
N ARG A 107 -15.36 -7.53 -1.16
CA ARG A 107 -14.50 -8.15 -2.19
C ARG A 107 -13.08 -8.24 -1.67
N ALA A 108 -12.58 -7.24 -0.95
CA ALA A 108 -11.26 -7.29 -0.33
C ALA A 108 -11.11 -8.47 0.65
N LEU A 109 -12.20 -8.88 1.29
CA LEU A 109 -12.22 -9.99 2.25
C LEU A 109 -12.27 -11.38 1.59
N THR A 110 -12.86 -11.49 0.40
CA THR A 110 -13.22 -12.81 -0.16
C THR A 110 -12.78 -13.05 -1.60
N GLN A 111 -12.55 -11.98 -2.37
CA GLN A 111 -12.33 -12.05 -3.82
C GLN A 111 -11.00 -11.44 -4.28
N VAL A 112 -10.32 -10.69 -3.41
CA VAL A 112 -9.09 -9.98 -3.74
C VAL A 112 -7.97 -10.51 -2.86
N ARG A 113 -6.79 -10.69 -3.45
CA ARG A 113 -5.59 -11.05 -2.70
C ARG A 113 -4.96 -9.77 -2.17
N GLU A 114 -5.17 -9.53 -0.88
CA GLU A 114 -4.68 -8.35 -0.15
C GLU A 114 -3.59 -8.73 0.87
N LEU A 115 -2.85 -7.72 1.33
CA LEU A 115 -1.84 -7.83 2.37
C LEU A 115 -1.80 -6.55 3.21
N GLY A 116 -1.44 -6.67 4.49
CA GLY A 116 -1.27 -5.52 5.38
C GLY A 116 -0.67 -5.92 6.71
N LEU A 117 -0.41 -4.91 7.54
CA LEU A 117 0.05 -5.04 8.91
C LEU A 117 -1.10 -4.70 9.85
N ALA A 118 -1.41 -5.61 10.77
CA ALA A 118 -2.28 -5.34 11.90
C ALA A 118 -1.42 -5.30 13.16
N VAL A 119 -1.48 -4.18 13.88
CA VAL A 119 -0.69 -3.93 15.09
C VAL A 119 -1.65 -3.87 16.27
N PHE A 120 -1.34 -4.61 17.34
CA PHE A 120 -2.18 -4.69 18.53
C PHE A 120 -1.42 -4.25 19.76
N ASN A 121 -2.09 -3.49 20.63
CA ASN A 121 -1.55 -3.02 21.92
C ASN A 121 -0.22 -2.28 21.78
N CYS A 122 -0.13 -1.40 20.78
CA CYS A 122 1.05 -0.58 20.51
C CYS A 122 0.67 0.91 20.47
N PRO A 123 0.55 1.57 21.64
CA PRO A 123 0.11 2.96 21.68
C PRO A 123 1.03 3.93 20.93
N CYS A 124 2.34 3.67 20.86
CA CYS A 124 3.26 4.55 20.16
C CYS A 124 2.94 4.64 18.65
N LEU A 125 2.79 3.50 17.98
CA LEU A 125 2.43 3.46 16.56
C LEU A 125 0.99 3.90 16.31
N ALA A 126 0.05 3.45 17.15
CA ALA A 126 -1.35 3.82 16.99
C ALA A 126 -1.56 5.34 17.11
N ASN A 127 -0.92 5.99 18.08
CA ASN A 127 -0.96 7.45 18.22
C ASN A 127 -0.26 8.17 17.06
N ASP A 128 0.85 7.63 16.56
CA ASP A 128 1.54 8.21 15.40
C ASP A 128 0.66 8.17 14.14
N LEU A 129 -0.01 7.04 13.88
CA LEU A 129 -0.98 6.95 12.80
C LEU A 129 -2.18 7.87 13.04
N THR A 130 -2.71 7.97 14.27
CA THR A 130 -3.81 8.88 14.59
C THR A 130 -3.52 10.32 14.19
N ARG A 131 -2.29 10.82 14.40
CA ARG A 131 -1.91 12.18 13.95
C ARG A 131 -2.11 12.37 12.45
N LEU A 132 -1.76 11.38 11.64
CA LEU A 132 -1.97 11.41 10.19
C LEU A 132 -3.46 11.27 9.83
N LEU A 133 -4.23 10.46 10.55
CA LEU A 133 -5.68 10.36 10.32
C LEU A 133 -6.44 11.63 10.73
N GLU A 134 -5.95 12.36 11.73
CA GLU A 134 -6.52 13.67 12.11
C GLU A 134 -6.29 14.71 11.02
N ILE A 135 -5.16 14.68 10.29
CA ILE A 135 -4.97 15.49 9.08
C ILE A 135 -6.09 15.21 8.06
N TYR A 136 -6.40 13.92 7.81
CA TYR A 136 -7.49 13.57 6.90
C TYR A 136 -8.84 14.06 7.41
N TRP A 137 -9.08 13.89 8.71
CA TRP A 137 -10.30 14.33 9.34
C TRP A 137 -10.46 15.86 9.22
N GLU A 138 -9.42 16.64 9.50
CA GLU A 138 -9.40 18.09 9.36
C GLU A 138 -9.67 18.50 7.91
N MET A 139 -8.94 17.94 6.94
CA MET A 139 -9.10 18.29 5.53
C MET A 139 -10.47 17.95 4.96
N GLY A 140 -11.19 16.98 5.54
CA GLY A 140 -12.57 16.68 5.17
C GLY A 140 -13.62 17.68 5.69
N ALA A 141 -13.24 18.72 6.42
CA ALA A 141 -14.16 19.80 6.82
C ALA A 141 -14.41 20.81 5.66
N PRO A 142 -15.56 21.50 5.64
CA PRO A 142 -15.87 22.47 4.58
C PRO A 142 -14.88 23.64 4.52
N GLY A 143 -14.44 24.00 3.32
CA GLY A 143 -13.65 25.22 3.06
C GLY A 143 -12.21 25.17 3.56
N THR A 144 -11.67 23.98 3.84
CA THR A 144 -10.30 23.79 4.32
C THR A 144 -9.27 24.09 3.23
N LYS A 145 -8.11 24.55 3.67
CA LYS A 145 -6.95 24.79 2.81
C LYS A 145 -5.78 24.07 3.44
N ILE A 146 -4.91 23.51 2.60
CA ILE A 146 -3.63 22.97 3.06
C ILE A 146 -2.85 24.11 3.72
N PRO A 147 -2.49 23.99 5.00
CA PRO A 147 -1.74 25.04 5.69
C PRO A 147 -0.30 25.10 5.18
N SER A 148 0.39 26.23 5.39
CA SER A 148 1.83 26.32 5.12
C SER A 148 2.64 25.39 6.03
N SER A 149 2.13 25.09 7.23
CA SER A 149 2.70 24.11 8.15
C SER A 149 1.57 23.50 9.00
N TRP A 150 1.61 22.18 9.17
CA TRP A 150 0.72 21.51 10.11
C TRP A 150 1.07 21.85 11.55
N PRO A 151 0.09 21.93 12.46
CA PRO A 151 0.31 22.13 13.89
C PRO A 151 1.26 21.09 14.52
N ASP A 152 2.03 21.51 15.53
CA ASP A 152 3.05 20.67 16.18
C ASP A 152 2.48 19.38 16.82
N ASN A 153 1.21 19.39 17.25
CA ASN A 153 0.56 18.20 17.81
C ASN A 153 0.34 17.08 16.77
N LEU A 154 0.40 17.41 15.47
CA LEU A 154 0.31 16.46 14.36
C LEU A 154 1.69 16.03 13.84
N ALA A 155 2.79 16.64 14.33
CA ALA A 155 4.14 16.25 13.98
C ALA A 155 4.50 14.85 14.50
N THR A 156 5.48 14.21 13.86
CA THR A 156 5.99 12.91 14.29
C THR A 156 7.49 12.96 14.60
N PRO A 157 7.95 12.30 15.68
CA PRO A 157 9.37 12.13 15.94
C PRO A 157 10.00 11.00 15.11
N ALA A 158 9.22 10.24 14.36
CA ALA A 158 9.62 8.98 13.72
C ALA A 158 9.73 9.11 12.20
N TYR A 159 10.94 8.90 11.69
CA TYR A 159 11.28 8.99 10.27
C TYR A 159 12.45 8.05 9.96
N HIS A 160 12.95 8.04 8.72
CA HIS A 160 13.88 7.00 8.27
C HIS A 160 15.14 6.85 9.17
N GLU A 161 15.80 7.96 9.51
CA GLU A 161 17.01 7.97 10.32
C GLU A 161 16.75 7.83 11.83
N ARG A 162 15.52 8.11 12.29
CA ARG A 162 15.10 7.93 13.69
C ARG A 162 13.73 7.26 13.78
N PRO A 163 13.64 5.94 13.49
CA PRO A 163 12.40 5.20 13.61
C PRO A 163 11.97 5.04 15.07
N THR A 164 10.71 4.68 15.30
CA THR A 164 10.21 4.27 16.62
C THR A 164 10.63 2.84 16.92
N THR A 165 11.32 2.61 18.03
CA THR A 165 11.53 1.27 18.58
C THR A 165 10.21 0.69 19.09
N VAL A 166 9.89 -0.51 18.65
CA VAL A 166 8.69 -1.27 18.97
C VAL A 166 9.12 -2.63 19.51
N PRO A 167 9.08 -2.80 20.85
CA PRO A 167 9.46 -4.07 21.46
C PRO A 167 8.56 -5.21 21.02
N GLN A 168 9.15 -6.37 20.72
CA GLN A 168 8.44 -7.58 20.32
C GLN A 168 9.11 -8.82 20.91
N THR A 169 8.34 -9.88 21.16
CA THR A 169 8.86 -11.14 21.70
C THR A 169 9.98 -11.74 20.86
N ASN A 170 9.94 -11.54 19.54
CA ASN A 170 10.89 -12.10 18.58
C ASN A 170 11.89 -11.04 18.06
N GLY A 171 12.31 -10.12 18.92
CA GLY A 171 13.27 -9.07 18.61
C GLY A 171 12.60 -7.75 18.24
N ASP A 172 13.16 -6.67 18.78
CA ASP A 172 12.61 -5.32 18.65
C ASP A 172 12.63 -4.84 17.19
N GLN A 173 11.62 -4.06 16.84
CA GLN A 173 11.42 -3.54 15.49
C GLN A 173 11.59 -2.03 15.49
N ALA A 174 12.28 -1.50 14.50
CA ALA A 174 12.33 -0.07 14.20
C ALA A 174 11.28 0.24 13.12
N VAL A 175 10.33 1.13 13.43
CA VAL A 175 9.16 1.39 12.60
C VAL A 175 8.93 2.89 12.38
N TYR A 176 8.59 3.27 11.17
CA TYR A 176 8.09 4.62 10.87
C TYR A 176 7.02 4.59 9.77
N ILE A 177 6.18 5.62 9.74
CA ILE A 177 5.05 5.75 8.82
C ILE A 177 5.32 6.94 7.88
N SER A 178 5.13 6.74 6.58
CA SER A 178 5.25 7.74 5.53
C SER A 178 3.89 8.15 4.97
N ALA A 179 3.82 9.31 4.33
CA ALA A 179 2.58 9.86 3.80
C ALA A 179 2.75 10.51 2.43
N SER A 180 1.69 10.43 1.63
CA SER A 180 1.47 11.22 0.41
C SER A 180 0.10 11.88 0.50
N PRO A 181 -0.18 12.94 -0.28
CA PRO A 181 0.78 13.75 -1.03
C PRO A 181 1.53 14.75 -0.13
N PRO A 182 2.50 15.54 -0.65
CA PRO A 182 3.31 16.47 0.16
C PRO A 182 2.52 17.39 1.10
N GLY A 183 1.37 17.90 0.68
CA GLY A 183 0.55 18.77 1.54
C GLY A 183 -0.10 18.07 2.74
N PHE A 184 -0.05 16.74 2.82
CA PHE A 184 -0.56 15.94 3.95
C PHE A 184 0.57 15.44 4.86
N GLN A 185 1.80 15.88 4.64
CA GLN A 185 2.95 15.57 5.47
C GLN A 185 3.09 16.61 6.58
N SER A 186 2.90 16.19 7.84
CA SER A 186 3.25 17.01 9.00
C SER A 186 4.76 17.03 9.24
N CYS A 187 5.23 17.93 10.11
CA CYS A 187 6.65 18.01 10.45
C CYS A 187 7.19 16.64 10.90
N GLY A 188 8.32 16.23 10.33
CA GLY A 188 8.97 14.94 10.57
C GLY A 188 8.33 13.74 9.84
N ARG A 189 7.15 13.88 9.22
CA ARG A 189 6.54 12.79 8.45
C ARG A 189 7.29 12.63 7.13
N GLU A 190 7.83 11.44 6.89
CA GLU A 190 8.54 11.13 5.66
C GLU A 190 7.59 11.12 4.45
N ASP A 191 8.07 11.61 3.30
CA ASP A 191 7.38 11.42 2.03
C ASP A 191 7.36 9.93 1.65
N ASP A 192 6.25 9.48 1.10
CA ASP A 192 6.03 8.06 0.80
C ASP A 192 7.01 7.51 -0.23
N LEU A 193 7.30 8.27 -1.29
CA LEU A 193 8.27 7.86 -2.29
C LEU A 193 9.71 7.96 -1.75
N ASP A 194 10.01 8.99 -0.95
CA ASP A 194 11.32 9.11 -0.30
C ASP A 194 11.60 7.93 0.62
N ALA A 195 10.60 7.51 1.42
CA ALA A 195 10.70 6.33 2.27
C ALA A 195 10.98 5.07 1.44
N MET A 196 10.26 4.87 0.33
CA MET A 196 10.47 3.73 -0.56
C MET A 196 11.89 3.73 -1.16
N VAL A 197 12.34 4.86 -1.70
CA VAL A 197 13.66 4.99 -2.35
C VAL A 197 14.79 4.76 -1.34
N LYS A 198 14.71 5.36 -0.15
CA LYS A 198 15.72 5.18 0.90
C LYS A 198 15.89 3.70 1.28
N VAL A 199 14.78 2.97 1.49
CA VAL A 199 14.85 1.54 1.84
C VAL A 199 15.41 0.69 0.69
N ILE A 200 15.05 1.00 -0.56
CA ILE A 200 15.62 0.32 -1.75
C ILE A 200 17.12 0.61 -1.89
N ASP A 201 17.54 1.82 -1.53
CA ASP A 201 18.94 2.23 -1.57
C ASP A 201 19.82 1.57 -0.50
N GLU A 202 19.22 1.14 0.60
CA GLU A 202 19.90 0.35 1.64
C GLU A 202 20.03 -1.13 1.28
N ALA A 203 19.24 -1.66 0.34
CA ALA A 203 19.25 -3.08 -0.03
C ALA A 203 20.61 -3.52 -0.61
N GLN A 204 21.14 -4.65 -0.13
CA GLN A 204 22.46 -5.16 -0.51
C GLN A 204 22.41 -6.50 -1.25
N THR A 205 21.37 -7.32 -1.03
CA THR A 205 21.36 -8.68 -1.61
C THR A 205 20.08 -9.02 -2.34
N THR A 206 18.92 -8.64 -1.79
CA THR A 206 17.61 -8.98 -2.37
C THR A 206 16.65 -7.81 -2.31
N LEU A 207 15.84 -7.66 -3.34
CA LEU A 207 14.71 -6.74 -3.38
C LEU A 207 13.52 -7.43 -4.04
N ASP A 208 12.53 -7.75 -3.25
CA ASP A 208 11.32 -8.45 -3.69
C ASP A 208 10.13 -7.49 -3.66
N LEU A 209 9.65 -7.12 -4.84
CA LEU A 209 8.63 -6.10 -5.06
C LEU A 209 7.32 -6.76 -5.50
N ALA A 210 6.19 -6.36 -4.91
CA ALA A 210 4.88 -6.88 -5.25
C ALA A 210 3.84 -5.76 -5.30
N VAL A 211 3.37 -5.46 -6.52
CA VAL A 211 2.43 -4.35 -6.76
C VAL A 211 1.37 -4.71 -7.78
N MET A 212 0.21 -4.08 -7.64
CA MET A 212 -0.85 -4.12 -8.64
C MET A 212 -0.51 -3.28 -9.88
N ASP A 213 -0.23 -1.99 -9.71
CA ASP A 213 0.09 -1.08 -10.82
C ASP A 213 1.43 -0.37 -10.62
N TYR A 214 2.19 -0.23 -11.72
CA TYR A 214 3.52 0.38 -11.76
C TYR A 214 3.72 1.13 -13.07
N ALA A 215 4.21 2.37 -12.98
CA ALA A 215 4.68 3.13 -14.13
C ALA A 215 5.67 4.24 -13.71
N PRO A 216 6.77 4.46 -14.45
CA PRO A 216 7.68 5.58 -14.25
C PRO A 216 7.14 6.92 -14.81
N CYS A 217 5.81 7.06 -14.91
CA CYS A 217 5.15 8.25 -15.43
C CYS A 217 3.72 8.36 -14.88
N SER A 218 3.22 9.60 -14.81
CA SER A 218 1.84 9.84 -14.41
C SER A 218 0.86 9.21 -15.39
N LEU A 219 -0.38 9.00 -14.97
CA LEU A 219 -1.40 8.36 -15.78
C LEU A 219 -2.59 9.26 -16.08
N TYR A 220 -2.89 10.23 -15.21
CA TYR A 220 -4.17 10.95 -15.20
C TYR A 220 -4.03 12.45 -15.42
N MET A 221 -2.89 12.92 -15.93
CA MET A 221 -2.67 14.34 -16.21
C MET A 221 -3.15 14.75 -17.61
N ASN A 222 -3.60 16.01 -17.71
CA ASN A 222 -4.04 16.66 -18.94
C ASN A 222 -3.18 17.92 -19.19
N PRO A 223 -2.73 18.22 -20.43
CA PRO A 223 -2.92 17.45 -21.67
C PRO A 223 -2.00 16.25 -21.81
N LEU A 224 -0.88 16.22 -21.08
CA LEU A 224 0.11 15.16 -21.20
C LEU A 224 0.57 14.69 -19.82
N ASN A 225 0.82 13.39 -19.75
CA ASN A 225 1.46 12.77 -18.62
C ASN A 225 2.93 13.15 -18.51
N LYS A 226 3.44 13.16 -17.27
CA LYS A 226 4.82 13.53 -16.96
C LYS A 226 5.64 12.29 -16.60
N TRP A 227 6.86 12.24 -17.10
CA TRP A 227 7.85 11.25 -16.68
C TRP A 227 8.34 11.53 -15.26
N TYR A 228 8.53 10.48 -14.46
CA TYR A 228 9.05 10.57 -13.11
C TYR A 228 9.65 9.23 -12.69
N SER A 229 10.97 9.11 -12.84
CA SER A 229 11.69 7.85 -12.71
C SER A 229 12.19 7.52 -11.32
N ARG A 230 11.93 8.30 -10.27
CA ARG A 230 12.63 8.13 -8.98
C ARG A 230 12.58 6.70 -8.41
N LEU A 231 11.43 6.04 -8.45
CA LEU A 231 11.31 4.62 -8.05
C LEU A 231 11.99 3.68 -9.05
N ASP A 232 11.80 3.91 -10.35
CA ASP A 232 12.43 3.14 -11.44
C ASP A 232 13.96 3.16 -11.33
N ASP A 233 14.53 4.35 -11.14
CA ASP A 233 15.95 4.60 -10.94
C ASP A 233 16.46 3.91 -9.67
N ALA A 234 15.71 3.92 -8.57
CA ALA A 234 16.10 3.20 -7.35
C ALA A 234 16.17 1.68 -7.58
N ILE A 235 15.19 1.10 -8.28
CA ILE A 235 15.16 -0.32 -8.65
C ILE A 235 16.35 -0.66 -9.56
N ARG A 236 16.61 0.16 -10.59
CA ARG A 236 17.74 -0.03 -11.50
C ARG A 236 19.08 0.09 -10.78
N ARG A 237 19.25 1.08 -9.91
CA ARG A 237 20.47 1.28 -9.10
C ARG A 237 20.73 0.09 -8.17
N ALA A 238 19.70 -0.46 -7.54
CA ALA A 238 19.85 -1.65 -6.71
C ALA A 238 20.48 -2.81 -7.49
N ALA A 239 19.95 -3.12 -8.68
CA ALA A 239 20.50 -4.19 -9.52
C ALA A 239 21.87 -3.84 -10.10
N PHE A 240 22.04 -2.63 -10.63
CA PHE A 240 23.24 -2.25 -11.39
C PHE A 240 24.44 -1.92 -10.49
N GLU A 241 24.25 -1.02 -9.52
CA GLU A 241 25.34 -0.50 -8.67
C GLU A 241 25.69 -1.48 -7.56
N ARG A 242 24.69 -2.15 -6.98
CA ARG A 242 24.84 -2.99 -5.79
C ARG A 242 24.70 -4.49 -6.07
N GLN A 243 24.44 -4.87 -7.33
CA GLN A 243 24.29 -6.27 -7.73
C GLN A 243 23.19 -7.01 -6.94
N VAL A 244 22.14 -6.28 -6.54
CA VAL A 244 20.97 -6.82 -5.85
C VAL A 244 20.17 -7.72 -6.80
N LYS A 245 19.67 -8.83 -6.28
CA LYS A 245 18.69 -9.66 -6.98
C LYS A 245 17.30 -9.07 -6.80
N VAL A 246 16.84 -8.37 -7.81
CA VAL A 246 15.50 -7.79 -7.86
C VAL A 246 14.52 -8.82 -8.43
N ARG A 247 13.45 -9.12 -7.70
CA ARG A 247 12.30 -9.91 -8.17
C ARG A 247 11.05 -9.05 -8.09
N PHE A 248 10.35 -8.89 -9.20
CA PHE A 248 9.18 -8.04 -9.30
C PHE A 248 7.96 -8.87 -9.69
N LEU A 249 7.02 -9.02 -8.76
CA LEU A 249 5.73 -9.66 -8.96
C LEU A 249 4.67 -8.59 -9.28
N TYR A 250 4.15 -8.62 -10.50
CA TYR A 250 3.20 -7.63 -11.01
C TYR A 250 1.82 -8.24 -11.22
N SER A 251 0.75 -7.56 -10.82
CA SER A 251 -0.62 -8.09 -10.97
C SER A 251 -1.14 -7.96 -12.40
N ARG A 252 -1.68 -9.07 -12.92
CA ARG A 252 -2.57 -9.05 -14.07
C ARG A 252 -4.00 -9.34 -13.65
N TRP A 253 -4.91 -8.52 -14.14
CA TRP A 253 -6.36 -8.62 -13.92
C TRP A 253 -7.10 -7.95 -15.09
N ALA A 254 -8.44 -7.95 -15.05
CA ALA A 254 -9.27 -7.48 -16.17
C ALA A 254 -9.06 -6.01 -16.57
N HIS A 255 -8.50 -5.18 -15.68
CA HIS A 255 -8.27 -3.75 -15.92
C HIS A 255 -6.78 -3.39 -16.08
N THR A 256 -5.89 -4.37 -16.21
CA THR A 256 -4.46 -4.09 -16.46
C THR A 256 -4.29 -3.40 -17.81
N ALA A 257 -3.73 -2.19 -17.81
CA ALA A 257 -3.47 -1.45 -19.05
C ALA A 257 -2.29 -2.05 -19.82
N ALA A 258 -2.42 -2.18 -21.14
CA ALA A 258 -1.40 -2.74 -22.02
C ALA A 258 -0.03 -2.04 -21.89
N LYS A 259 -0.03 -0.71 -21.68
CA LYS A 259 1.19 0.11 -21.58
C LYS A 259 2.14 -0.33 -20.46
N TYR A 260 1.64 -0.93 -19.38
CA TYR A 260 2.48 -1.32 -18.25
C TYR A 260 3.50 -2.39 -18.63
N TYR A 261 3.16 -3.28 -19.57
CA TYR A 261 4.07 -4.34 -20.03
C TYR A 261 5.33 -3.78 -20.68
N SER A 262 5.24 -2.68 -21.43
CA SER A 262 6.42 -2.02 -22.00
C SER A 262 7.38 -1.49 -20.92
N TYR A 263 6.86 -0.94 -19.83
CA TYR A 263 7.69 -0.49 -18.70
C TYR A 263 8.34 -1.66 -17.96
N LEU A 264 7.61 -2.76 -17.77
CA LEU A 264 8.13 -3.98 -17.15
C LEU A 264 9.25 -4.60 -18.01
N HIS A 265 9.05 -4.74 -19.32
CA HIS A 265 10.10 -5.23 -20.23
C HIS A 265 11.33 -4.32 -20.19
N SER A 266 11.16 -2.99 -20.22
CA SER A 266 12.26 -2.03 -20.10
C SER A 266 13.06 -2.18 -18.79
N LEU A 267 12.39 -2.50 -17.67
CA LEU A 267 13.08 -2.80 -16.41
C LEU A 267 13.85 -4.13 -16.49
N ALA A 268 13.20 -5.19 -16.99
CA ALA A 268 13.78 -6.52 -17.07
C ALA A 268 14.98 -6.61 -18.02
N ASP A 269 14.95 -5.86 -19.14
CA ASP A 269 16.01 -5.86 -20.16
C ASP A 269 17.38 -5.49 -19.59
N LEU A 270 17.41 -4.58 -18.60
CA LEU A 270 18.63 -4.16 -17.91
C LEU A 270 19.37 -5.35 -17.26
N SER A 271 18.65 -6.41 -16.86
CA SER A 271 19.24 -7.59 -16.22
C SER A 271 20.31 -8.26 -17.08
N SER A 272 20.22 -8.15 -18.42
CA SER A 272 21.20 -8.72 -19.35
C SER A 272 22.46 -7.86 -19.54
N GLN A 273 22.39 -6.59 -19.15
CA GLN A 273 23.43 -5.57 -19.36
C GLN A 273 24.03 -5.06 -18.05
N LEU A 274 23.81 -5.77 -16.94
CA LEU A 274 24.42 -5.42 -15.66
C LEU A 274 25.94 -5.50 -15.76
N GLN A 275 26.63 -4.54 -15.12
CA GLN A 275 28.08 -4.51 -15.11
C GLN A 275 28.70 -5.78 -14.49
N CYS A 276 29.84 -6.20 -15.02
CA CYS A 276 30.65 -7.29 -14.49
C CYS A 276 31.24 -6.95 -13.12
N VAL A 277 31.17 -7.90 -12.18
CA VAL A 277 32.06 -7.94 -11.02
C VAL A 277 33.17 -8.95 -11.29
N TYR A 278 34.42 -8.47 -11.29
CA TYR A 278 35.58 -9.32 -11.49
C TYR A 278 36.06 -9.91 -10.17
N THR A 279 36.21 -11.23 -10.12
CA THR A 279 36.84 -11.96 -9.02
C THR A 279 37.80 -12.98 -9.63
N ASP A 280 39.08 -12.93 -9.25
CA ASP A 280 40.15 -13.78 -9.81
C ASP A 280 40.20 -13.80 -11.35
N GLY A 281 40.03 -12.62 -11.97
CA GLY A 281 40.04 -12.45 -13.42
C GLY A 281 38.78 -12.96 -14.15
N LYS A 282 37.78 -13.50 -13.43
CA LYS A 282 36.50 -13.94 -14.00
C LYS A 282 35.44 -12.86 -13.83
N CYS A 283 34.82 -12.44 -14.93
CA CYS A 283 33.61 -11.61 -14.87
C CYS A 283 32.43 -12.47 -14.43
N SER A 284 31.67 -11.98 -13.45
CA SER A 284 30.35 -12.50 -13.10
C SER A 284 29.41 -11.35 -12.76
N SER A 285 28.16 -11.40 -13.22
CA SER A 285 27.09 -10.58 -12.67
C SER A 285 26.38 -11.37 -11.57
N ARG A 286 26.12 -10.74 -10.43
CA ARG A 286 25.40 -11.35 -9.31
C ARG A 286 23.98 -10.81 -9.17
N GLY A 287 23.76 -9.59 -9.66
CA GLY A 287 22.45 -8.94 -9.67
C GLY A 287 21.56 -9.44 -10.81
N SER A 288 20.28 -9.10 -10.70
CA SER A 288 19.30 -9.39 -11.75
C SER A 288 18.07 -8.52 -11.56
N ILE A 289 17.31 -8.30 -12.63
CA ILE A 289 15.92 -7.83 -12.55
C ILE A 289 15.04 -8.90 -13.20
N THR A 290 14.36 -9.70 -12.37
CA THR A 290 13.43 -10.74 -12.84
C THR A 290 12.00 -10.29 -12.58
N ILE A 291 11.15 -10.32 -13.60
CA ILE A 291 9.74 -9.94 -13.46
C ILE A 291 8.85 -11.13 -13.77
N ARG A 292 7.84 -11.33 -12.93
CA ARG A 292 6.77 -12.30 -13.14
C ARG A 292 5.41 -11.64 -12.97
N ILE A 293 4.44 -12.14 -13.71
CA ILE A 293 3.05 -11.70 -13.69
C ILE A 293 2.25 -12.67 -12.81
N ILE A 294 1.56 -12.18 -11.79
CA ILE A 294 0.63 -12.99 -11.00
C ILE A 294 -0.80 -12.67 -11.38
N GLN A 295 -1.62 -13.70 -11.57
CA GLN A 295 -3.03 -13.54 -11.91
C GLN A 295 -3.89 -14.38 -10.97
N VAL A 296 -4.82 -13.72 -10.27
CA VAL A 296 -5.82 -14.45 -9.50
C VAL A 296 -6.77 -15.13 -10.48
N PRO A 297 -7.02 -16.46 -10.37
CA PRO A 297 -7.86 -17.17 -11.33
C PRO A 297 -9.26 -16.57 -11.44
N ASP A 298 -9.82 -16.57 -12.63
CA ASP A 298 -11.21 -16.18 -12.83
C ASP A 298 -12.18 -17.15 -12.13
N MET A 299 -13.38 -16.69 -11.82
CA MET A 299 -14.43 -17.56 -11.29
C MET A 299 -15.10 -18.34 -12.43
N GLN A 300 -15.48 -19.59 -12.14
CA GLN A 300 -16.15 -20.45 -13.13
C GLN A 300 -17.61 -20.06 -13.41
N TYR A 301 -18.27 -19.29 -12.53
CA TYR A 301 -19.73 -19.09 -12.55
C TYR A 301 -20.18 -17.62 -12.55
N GLY A 302 -19.32 -16.68 -12.97
CA GLY A 302 -19.72 -15.28 -13.14
C GLY A 302 -18.58 -14.28 -12.98
N SER A 303 -18.90 -12.99 -13.14
CA SER A 303 -17.95 -11.88 -12.95
C SER A 303 -18.44 -11.00 -11.80
N ILE A 304 -17.55 -10.72 -10.84
CA ILE A 304 -17.75 -9.68 -9.83
C ILE A 304 -16.87 -8.49 -10.26
N PRO A 305 -17.44 -7.30 -10.51
CA PRO A 305 -16.66 -6.12 -10.87
C PRO A 305 -15.59 -5.80 -9.83
N TYR A 306 -14.42 -5.38 -10.31
CA TYR A 306 -13.26 -5.00 -9.48
C TYR A 306 -12.86 -6.07 -8.46
N SER A 307 -12.84 -7.33 -8.88
CA SER A 307 -12.44 -8.47 -8.07
C SER A 307 -11.39 -9.32 -8.79
N ARG A 308 -10.98 -10.44 -8.19
CA ARG A 308 -9.99 -11.37 -8.76
C ARG A 308 -8.69 -10.65 -9.15
N VAL A 309 -8.16 -9.88 -8.21
CA VAL A 309 -6.96 -9.08 -8.40
C VAL A 309 -5.94 -9.36 -7.30
N TYR A 310 -4.66 -9.31 -7.65
CA TYR A 310 -3.55 -9.34 -6.71
C TYR A 310 -3.25 -7.89 -6.34
N HIS A 311 -3.86 -7.42 -5.26
CA HIS A 311 -3.98 -5.99 -4.97
C HIS A 311 -2.92 -5.49 -3.98
N ASN A 312 -1.84 -6.23 -3.79
CA ASN A 312 -0.77 -5.86 -2.87
C ASN A 312 0.02 -4.62 -3.31
N LYS A 313 0.63 -3.91 -2.35
CA LYS A 313 1.61 -2.83 -2.57
C LYS A 313 2.68 -2.89 -1.48
N TYR A 314 3.64 -3.79 -1.63
CA TYR A 314 4.73 -3.94 -0.67
C TYR A 314 6.03 -4.31 -1.37
N PHE A 315 7.14 -4.11 -0.67
CA PHE A 315 8.38 -4.76 -1.02
C PHE A 315 9.15 -5.15 0.23
N VAL A 316 10.02 -6.14 0.09
CA VAL A 316 10.85 -6.66 1.16
C VAL A 316 12.29 -6.81 0.67
N THR A 317 13.24 -6.37 1.48
CA THR A 317 14.68 -6.54 1.27
C THR A 317 15.20 -7.57 2.27
N GLU A 318 16.51 -7.81 2.31
CA GLU A 318 17.08 -8.68 3.35
C GLU A 318 17.01 -8.10 4.77
N LYS A 319 16.66 -6.81 4.93
CA LYS A 319 16.61 -6.12 6.24
C LYS A 319 15.32 -5.37 6.52
N ALA A 320 14.52 -5.03 5.52
CA ALA A 320 13.39 -4.14 5.72
C ALA A 320 12.19 -4.55 4.88
N VAL A 321 11.00 -4.17 5.34
CA VAL A 321 9.77 -4.27 4.57
C VAL A 321 9.10 -2.90 4.51
N TYR A 322 8.60 -2.56 3.34
CA TYR A 322 7.68 -1.45 3.12
C TYR A 322 6.30 -2.02 2.79
N VAL A 323 5.26 -1.55 3.48
CA VAL A 323 3.86 -1.90 3.22
C VAL A 323 3.07 -0.62 3.00
N GLY A 324 2.46 -0.47 1.83
CA GLY A 324 1.75 0.73 1.44
C GLY A 324 0.29 0.51 1.05
N THR A 325 -0.42 1.62 0.94
CA THR A 325 -1.81 1.66 0.43
C THR A 325 -1.88 1.97 -1.07
N SER A 326 -0.82 2.57 -1.63
CA SER A 326 -0.80 3.22 -2.94
C SER A 326 -0.12 2.41 -4.02
N ASN A 327 -0.69 2.43 -5.23
CA ASN A 327 -0.02 1.89 -6.41
C ASN A 327 1.19 2.76 -6.79
N TRP A 328 2.11 2.20 -7.58
CA TRP A 328 3.42 2.82 -7.82
C TRP A 328 3.45 3.60 -9.11
N THR A 329 2.67 4.69 -9.13
CA THR A 329 2.71 5.70 -10.19
C THR A 329 2.76 7.10 -9.57
N PRO A 330 3.30 8.10 -10.29
CA PRO A 330 3.50 9.46 -9.78
C PRO A 330 2.25 10.14 -9.24
N ASP A 331 1.08 9.88 -9.83
CA ASP A 331 -0.20 10.44 -9.38
C ASP A 331 -0.53 10.07 -7.92
N TYR A 332 -0.08 8.89 -7.48
CA TYR A 332 -0.30 8.44 -6.11
C TYR A 332 0.56 9.19 -5.09
N TRP A 333 1.77 9.60 -5.47
CA TRP A 333 2.64 10.38 -4.59
C TRP A 333 2.34 11.89 -4.66
N TRP A 334 1.92 12.39 -5.82
CA TRP A 334 1.72 13.83 -6.01
C TRP A 334 0.38 14.35 -5.52
N PHE A 335 -0.70 13.59 -5.71
CA PHE A 335 -2.07 14.13 -5.59
C PHE A 335 -3.01 13.24 -4.78
N THR A 336 -2.61 12.02 -4.44
CA THR A 336 -3.48 11.03 -3.78
C THR A 336 -3.01 10.80 -2.35
N ALA A 337 -3.94 10.76 -1.39
CA ALA A 337 -3.56 10.51 -0.01
C ALA A 337 -3.36 9.02 0.27
N GLY A 338 -2.12 8.63 0.54
CA GLY A 338 -1.72 7.26 0.87
C GLY A 338 -0.80 7.18 2.07
N ILE A 339 -0.71 5.99 2.65
CA ILE A 339 0.15 5.68 3.79
C ILE A 339 1.09 4.55 3.43
N GLY A 340 2.35 4.71 3.78
CA GLY A 340 3.36 3.67 3.82
C GLY A 340 3.83 3.41 5.24
N MET A 341 4.24 2.17 5.51
CA MET A 341 4.80 1.76 6.79
C MET A 341 6.07 0.96 6.52
N VAL A 342 7.18 1.41 7.09
CA VAL A 342 8.48 0.73 7.01
C VAL A 342 8.77 0.05 8.33
N VAL A 343 9.20 -1.21 8.26
CA VAL A 343 9.63 -2.01 9.39
C VAL A 343 11.03 -2.56 9.10
N LYS A 344 11.96 -2.34 10.03
CA LYS A 344 13.33 -2.86 10.01
C LYS A 344 13.69 -3.43 11.41
N PRO A 345 14.69 -4.30 11.55
CA PRO A 345 15.15 -4.70 12.88
C PRO A 345 15.71 -3.48 13.62
N ASP A 346 15.42 -3.34 14.91
CA ASP A 346 15.97 -2.24 15.71
C ASP A 346 17.47 -2.45 15.98
N ASP A 347 17.88 -3.71 16.16
CA ASP A 347 19.27 -4.15 16.11
C ASP A 347 19.64 -4.62 14.69
N ILE A 348 20.43 -3.81 13.97
CA ILE A 348 20.83 -4.08 12.58
C ILE A 348 21.65 -5.37 12.40
N SER A 349 22.14 -5.99 13.48
CA SER A 349 22.82 -7.28 13.44
C SER A 349 21.85 -8.46 13.40
N GLN A 350 20.58 -8.23 13.73
CA GLN A 350 19.53 -9.23 13.77
C GLN A 350 18.63 -9.17 12.54
N GLN A 351 17.98 -10.29 12.22
CA GLN A 351 16.91 -10.31 11.23
C GLN A 351 15.58 -9.99 11.91
N SER A 352 14.79 -9.12 11.28
CA SER A 352 13.42 -8.87 11.73
C SER A 352 12.53 -10.08 11.47
N TYR A 353 11.84 -10.54 12.51
CA TYR A 353 10.82 -11.59 12.39
C TYR A 353 9.73 -11.22 11.36
N LEU A 354 9.27 -9.96 11.37
CA LEU A 354 8.27 -9.47 10.42
C LEU A 354 8.82 -9.46 8.99
N VAL A 355 10.05 -9.00 8.77
CA VAL A 355 10.69 -9.04 7.45
C VAL A 355 10.70 -10.46 6.90
N ASN A 356 11.11 -11.45 7.71
CA ASN A 356 11.09 -12.86 7.30
C ASN A 356 9.67 -13.37 6.96
N GLN A 357 8.64 -12.97 7.71
CA GLN A 357 7.25 -13.34 7.38
C GLN A 357 6.83 -12.77 6.01
N PHE A 358 7.20 -11.53 5.69
CA PHE A 358 6.92 -10.95 4.38
C PHE A 358 7.71 -11.63 3.25
N SER A 359 8.97 -11.98 3.48
CA SER A 359 9.76 -12.78 2.53
C SER A 359 9.08 -14.12 2.25
N GLN A 360 8.54 -14.80 3.26
CA GLN A 360 7.82 -16.06 3.08
C GLN A 360 6.51 -15.89 2.29
N VAL A 361 5.78 -14.81 2.51
CA VAL A 361 4.58 -14.49 1.70
C VAL A 361 4.97 -14.26 0.24
N PHE A 362 6.04 -13.50 0.00
CA PHE A 362 6.55 -13.27 -1.35
C PHE A 362 6.97 -14.58 -2.02
N GLU A 363 7.75 -15.43 -1.35
CA GLU A 363 8.18 -16.72 -1.89
C GLU A 363 7.01 -17.62 -2.27
N ARG A 364 5.97 -17.67 -1.42
CA ARG A 364 4.77 -18.45 -1.71
C ARG A 364 4.07 -17.96 -2.97
N ASP A 365 3.92 -16.65 -3.12
CA ASP A 365 3.23 -16.06 -4.27
C ASP A 365 4.10 -16.17 -5.54
N TRP A 366 5.39 -15.91 -5.43
CA TRP A 366 6.39 -15.98 -6.51
C TRP A 366 6.51 -17.38 -7.13
N ASN A 367 6.43 -18.42 -6.30
CA ASN A 367 6.53 -19.83 -6.72
C ASN A 367 5.16 -20.50 -6.92
N SER A 368 4.05 -19.74 -6.84
CA SER A 368 2.72 -20.30 -7.06
C SER A 368 2.48 -20.65 -8.54
N ASN A 369 1.55 -21.58 -8.79
CA ASN A 369 1.10 -21.93 -10.14
C ASN A 369 0.36 -20.79 -10.85
N TYR A 370 0.01 -19.72 -10.13
CA TYR A 370 -0.67 -18.54 -10.66
C TYR A 370 0.29 -17.45 -11.15
N THR A 371 1.59 -17.73 -11.09
CA THR A 371 2.65 -16.82 -11.47
C THR A 371 3.27 -17.25 -12.80
N ILE A 372 3.31 -16.31 -13.74
CA ILE A 372 3.68 -16.51 -15.15
C ILE A 372 4.90 -15.64 -15.47
N PRO A 373 5.93 -16.14 -16.18
CA PRO A 373 7.06 -15.32 -16.62
C PRO A 373 6.63 -14.13 -17.50
N LEU A 374 7.25 -12.96 -17.33
CA LEU A 374 6.97 -11.78 -18.18
C LEU A 374 7.21 -12.07 -19.68
N SER A 375 8.17 -12.93 -20.01
CA SER A 375 8.51 -13.31 -21.39
C SER A 375 7.36 -13.99 -22.16
N TYR A 376 6.31 -14.42 -21.46
CA TYR A 376 5.11 -14.99 -22.08
C TYR A 376 4.14 -13.90 -22.57
N PHE A 377 4.49 -12.63 -22.39
CA PHE A 377 3.71 -11.47 -22.79
C PHE A 377 4.52 -10.53 -23.69
N ASP A 378 3.87 -9.97 -24.70
CA ASP A 378 4.44 -8.91 -25.52
C ASP A 378 4.33 -7.54 -24.81
N ASN A 379 4.82 -6.47 -25.47
CA ASN A 379 4.75 -5.10 -24.97
C ASN A 379 3.32 -4.55 -24.77
N ASN A 380 2.30 -5.27 -25.25
CA ASN A 380 0.89 -4.94 -25.12
C ASN A 380 0.14 -5.87 -24.14
N GLY A 381 0.86 -6.78 -23.46
CA GLY A 381 0.25 -7.75 -22.54
C GLY A 381 -0.49 -8.90 -23.21
N LYS A 382 -0.28 -9.12 -24.52
CA LYS A 382 -0.81 -10.28 -25.24
C LYS A 382 0.13 -11.47 -25.08
N TRP A 383 -0.45 -12.67 -24.98
CA TRP A 383 0.32 -13.90 -24.88
C TRP A 383 1.20 -14.11 -26.13
N THR A 384 2.49 -14.37 -25.93
CA THR A 384 3.46 -14.66 -27.01
C THR A 384 3.58 -16.16 -27.28
N ASN A 385 3.34 -17.00 -26.26
CA ASN A 385 3.25 -18.46 -26.41
C ASN A 385 1.80 -18.89 -26.64
N GLY A 386 1.59 -19.82 -27.60
CA GLY A 386 0.26 -20.34 -27.94
C GLY A 386 -0.46 -21.10 -26.82
N THR A 387 0.26 -21.45 -25.75
CA THR A 387 -0.29 -22.10 -24.56
C THR A 387 -0.77 -21.06 -23.56
N LYS A 388 -2.09 -20.82 -23.53
CA LYS A 388 -2.77 -20.12 -22.44
C LYS A 388 -2.95 -21.09 -21.28
N THR A 389 -1.94 -21.28 -20.44
CA THR A 389 -2.10 -22.02 -19.17
C THR A 389 -2.10 -21.04 -18.01
N LEU A 390 -3.18 -21.09 -17.22
CA LEU A 390 -3.34 -20.53 -15.89
C LEU A 390 -3.70 -21.67 -14.94
#